data_AF-A0A024P9G5-F1
#
_entry.id   AF-A0A024P9G5-F1
#
_cell.length_a   1.000
_cell.length_b   1.000
_cell.length_c   1.000
_cell.angle_alpha   90.00
_cell.angle_beta   90.00
_cell.angle_gamma   90.00
#
_symmetry.space_group_name_H-M   'P 1'
#
loop_
_entity.id
_entity.type
_entity.pdbx_description
1 polymer ?
#
loop_
_entity_poly.entity_id
_entity_poly.type
_entity_poly.pdbx_seq_one_letter_code
_entity_poly.pdbx_strand_id
1 'polypeptide(L)'
;MAEKTFATAINCMDGRVQLPVIHWMQERYGTEYIDMITEAGPTKFLLEGSEEQLASIKTKIDISVDKHGSGVVAIVGHHNCAGNPVEREQKVGFIQESVELVKSWGFNVDVIGLYVNDQWEVEVITG
;
A
#
# COMPACT_ATOMS: atom_id res chain seq x y z
N MET A 1 -24.37 7.46 -7.56
CA MET A 1 -23.13 6.66 -7.54
C MET A 1 -22.29 7.28 -6.45
N ALA A 2 -21.91 6.54 -5.40
CA ALA A 2 -21.01 7.12 -4.41
C ALA A 2 -19.77 7.56 -5.18
N GLU A 3 -19.48 8.86 -5.15
CA GLU A 3 -18.24 9.37 -5.72
C GLU A 3 -17.10 8.56 -5.07
N LYS A 4 -16.07 8.19 -5.86
CA LYS A 4 -14.94 7.41 -5.34
C LYS A 4 -14.15 8.28 -4.37
N THR A 5 -14.64 8.42 -3.14
CA THR A 5 -14.10 9.36 -2.16
C THR A 5 -12.83 8.79 -1.51
N PHE A 6 -12.68 7.46 -1.45
CA PHE A 6 -11.58 6.79 -0.78
C PHE A 6 -10.72 5.94 -1.72
N ALA A 7 -9.44 5.82 -1.39
CA ALA A 7 -8.53 4.78 -1.86
C ALA A 7 -7.74 4.20 -0.68
N THR A 8 -7.09 3.06 -0.83
CA THR A 8 -6.37 2.39 0.28
C THR A 8 -4.87 2.33 0.01
N ALA A 9 -4.05 2.59 1.03
CA ALA A 9 -2.60 2.39 0.96
C ALA A 9 -2.11 1.55 2.14
N ILE A 10 -1.39 0.46 1.86
CA ILE A 10 -0.59 -0.27 2.85
C ILE A 10 0.82 0.31 2.81
N ASN A 11 1.15 1.13 3.81
CA ASN A 11 2.33 1.98 3.81
C ASN A 11 3.15 1.82 5.10
N CYS A 12 4.35 2.39 5.11
CA CYS A 12 5.17 2.42 6.31
C CYS A 12 4.61 3.41 7.32
N MET A 13 4.78 3.12 8.61
CA MET A 13 4.50 4.11 9.67
C MET A 13 5.45 5.32 9.63
N ASP A 14 6.52 5.27 8.82
CA ASP A 14 7.44 6.38 8.60
C ASP A 14 6.69 7.60 8.03
N GLY A 15 6.62 8.68 8.81
CA GLY A 15 5.85 9.87 8.43
C GLY A 15 6.35 10.55 7.14
N ARG A 16 7.61 10.33 6.75
CA ARG A 16 8.19 10.93 5.53
C ARG A 16 7.55 10.42 4.25
N VAL A 17 7.00 9.21 4.28
CA VAL A 17 6.42 8.56 3.09
C VAL A 17 4.91 8.71 2.99
N GLN A 18 4.24 9.17 4.04
CA GLN A 18 2.78 9.23 4.08
C GLN A 18 2.25 10.31 3.13
N LEU A 19 2.72 11.55 3.23
CA LEU A 19 2.25 12.65 2.36
C LEU A 19 2.56 12.44 0.87
N PRO A 20 3.77 11.98 0.47
CA PRO A 20 4.03 11.66 -0.94
C PRO A 20 3.03 10.67 -1.52
N VAL A 21 2.74 9.59 -0.79
CA VAL A 21 1.76 8.58 -1.23
C VAL A 21 0.34 9.14 -1.25
N ILE A 22 -0.05 9.89 -0.21
CA ILE A 22 -1.40 10.47 -0.12
C ILE A 22 -1.66 11.36 -1.32
N HIS A 23 -0.80 12.35 -1.56
CA HIS A 23 -1.00 13.32 -2.63
C HIS A 23 -0.96 12.64 -4.01
N TRP A 24 0.00 11.73 -4.22
CA TRP A 24 0.09 11.02 -5.48
C TRP A 24 -1.17 10.19 -5.77
N MET A 25 -1.70 9.48 -4.77
CA MET A 25 -2.92 8.68 -4.96
C MET A 25 -4.17 9.55 -5.14
N GLN A 26 -4.32 10.63 -4.37
CA GLN A 26 -5.43 11.58 -4.53
C GLN A 26 -5.44 12.17 -5.94
N GLU A 27 -4.29 12.62 -6.45
CA GLU A 27 -4.16 13.15 -7.81
C GLU A 27 -4.42 12.08 -8.87
N ARG A 28 -3.81 10.89 -8.71
CA ARG A 28 -3.89 9.81 -9.70
C ARG A 28 -5.30 9.27 -9.89
N TYR A 29 -6.06 9.16 -8.80
CA TYR A 29 -7.36 8.49 -8.78
C TYR A 29 -8.54 9.45 -8.57
N GLY A 30 -8.29 10.73 -8.31
CA GLY A 30 -9.33 11.73 -8.05
C GLY A 30 -10.11 11.45 -6.76
N THR A 31 -9.47 10.85 -5.76
CA THR A 31 -10.08 10.52 -4.46
C THR A 31 -9.75 11.59 -3.42
N GLU A 32 -10.60 11.78 -2.42
CA GLU A 32 -10.41 12.79 -1.37
C GLU A 32 -9.61 12.24 -0.19
N TYR A 33 -9.85 10.99 0.19
CA TYR A 33 -9.26 10.38 1.38
C TYR A 33 -8.47 9.12 1.01
N ILE A 34 -7.39 8.87 1.75
CA ILE A 34 -6.59 7.65 1.64
C ILE A 34 -6.66 6.93 2.99
N ASP A 35 -7.28 5.76 3.00
CA ASP A 35 -7.23 4.85 4.14
C ASP A 35 -5.82 4.28 4.25
N MET A 36 -5.04 4.84 5.17
CA MET A 36 -3.66 4.46 5.41
C MET A 36 -3.61 3.30 6.42
N ILE A 37 -3.22 2.11 5.95
CA ILE A 37 -2.93 0.94 6.77
C ILE A 37 -1.41 0.91 6.99
N THR A 38 -0.95 1.18 8.21
CA THR A 38 0.48 1.37 8.49
C THR A 38 1.10 0.23 9.27
N GLU A 39 2.30 -0.18 8.87
CA GLU A 39 3.18 -1.08 9.64
C GLU A 39 4.65 -0.64 9.51
N ALA A 40 5.52 -1.04 10.42
CA ALA A 40 6.96 -0.84 10.23
C ALA A 40 7.47 -1.81 9.16
N GLY A 41 7.87 -1.31 7.98
CA GLY A 41 8.32 -2.15 6.88
C GLY A 41 7.20 -2.99 6.26
N PRO A 42 6.16 -2.38 5.67
CA PRO A 42 4.90 -3.03 5.30
C PRO A 42 5.07 -4.22 4.35
N THR A 43 6.00 -4.16 3.40
CA THR A 43 6.24 -5.28 2.49
C THR A 43 6.85 -6.49 3.20
N LYS A 44 7.71 -6.28 4.20
CA LYS A 44 8.21 -7.38 5.04
C LYS A 44 7.09 -7.93 5.91
N PHE A 45 6.29 -7.04 6.50
CA PHE A 45 5.13 -7.43 7.32
C PHE A 45 4.14 -8.30 6.53
N LEU A 46 3.87 -7.97 5.26
CA LEU A 46 2.99 -8.77 4.41
C LEU A 46 3.57 -10.15 4.07
N LEU A 47 4.88 -10.24 3.83
CA LEU A 47 5.52 -11.49 3.39
C LEU A 47 5.89 -12.43 4.55
N GLU A 48 6.17 -11.88 5.73
CA GLU A 48 6.66 -12.64 6.89
C GLU A 48 5.69 -12.61 8.09
N GLY A 49 4.56 -11.88 7.98
CA GLY A 49 3.58 -11.74 9.04
C GLY A 49 2.87 -13.05 9.38
N SER A 50 2.44 -13.19 10.63
CA SER A 50 1.60 -14.30 11.07
C SER A 50 0.22 -14.26 10.41
N GLU A 51 -0.50 -15.38 10.42
CA GLU A 51 -1.87 -15.44 9.90
C GLU A 51 -2.80 -14.40 10.55
N GLU A 52 -2.65 -14.15 11.85
CA GLU A 52 -3.43 -13.13 12.58
C GLU A 52 -3.11 -11.71 12.10
N GLN A 53 -1.83 -11.43 11.88
CA GLN A 53 -1.38 -10.14 11.34
C GLN A 53 -1.94 -9.91 9.94
N LEU A 54 -1.85 -10.90 9.05
CA LEU A 54 -2.40 -10.81 7.70
C LEU A 54 -3.94 -10.71 7.71
N ALA A 55 -4.62 -11.44 8.60
CA ALA A 55 -6.07 -11.34 8.77
C ALA A 55 -6.50 -9.93 9.22
N SER A 56 -5.72 -9.28 10.08
CA SER A 56 -5.96 -7.88 10.49
C SER A 56 -5.84 -6.92 9.31
N ILE A 57 -4.82 -7.06 8.46
CA ILE A 57 -4.69 -6.27 7.23
C ILE A 57 -5.85 -6.52 6.28
N LYS A 58 -6.19 -7.79 6.04
CA LYS A 58 -7.30 -8.19 5.16
C LYS A 58 -8.62 -7.56 5.63
N THR A 59 -8.89 -7.57 6.94
CA THR A 59 -10.10 -6.96 7.53
C THR A 59 -10.15 -5.45 7.30
N LYS A 60 -9.01 -4.75 7.40
CA LYS A 60 -8.94 -3.30 7.15
C LYS A 60 -9.18 -2.96 5.68
N ILE A 61 -8.63 -3.76 4.75
CA ILE A 61 -8.90 -3.62 3.31
C ILE A 61 -10.38 -3.85 3.03
N ASP A 62 -10.97 -4.91 3.60
CA ASP A 62 -12.39 -5.23 3.45
C ASP A 62 -13.29 -4.05 3.85
N ILE A 63 -13.00 -3.41 4.99
CA ILE A 63 -13.71 -2.21 5.41
C ILE A 63 -13.54 -1.06 4.41
N SER A 64 -12.31 -0.79 3.95
CA SER A 64 -12.04 0.29 3.00
C SER A 64 -12.74 0.06 1.65
N VAL A 65 -12.72 -1.17 1.14
CA VAL A 65 -13.38 -1.56 -0.12
C VAL A 65 -14.90 -1.53 0.03
N ASP A 66 -15.46 -2.24 1.02
CA ASP A 66 -16.90 -2.47 1.12
C ASP A 66 -17.67 -1.30 1.75
N LYS A 67 -17.05 -0.58 2.70
CA LYS A 67 -17.72 0.51 3.43
C LYS A 67 -17.37 1.88 2.89
N HIS A 68 -16.12 2.09 2.48
CA HIS A 68 -15.69 3.39 1.94
C HIS A 68 -15.70 3.44 0.41
N GLY A 69 -15.87 2.29 -0.26
CA GLY A 69 -15.93 2.22 -1.73
C GLY A 69 -14.57 2.39 -2.39
N SER A 70 -13.49 2.04 -1.68
CA SER A 70 -12.12 2.08 -2.22
C SER A 70 -12.02 1.18 -3.44
N GLY A 71 -11.61 1.76 -4.57
CA GLY A 71 -11.45 1.04 -5.84
C GLY A 71 -10.02 0.59 -6.14
N VAL A 72 -9.06 0.92 -5.26
CA VAL A 72 -7.64 0.61 -5.44
C VAL A 72 -6.93 0.43 -4.11
N VAL A 73 -6.04 -0.55 -4.05
CA VAL A 73 -5.13 -0.80 -2.93
C VAL A 73 -3.68 -0.66 -3.40
N ALA A 74 -2.94 0.28 -2.82
CA ALA A 74 -1.51 0.45 -3.08
C ALA A 74 -0.67 -0.24 -2.02
N ILE A 75 0.34 -1.01 -2.44
CA ILE A 75 1.38 -1.56 -1.57
C ILE A 75 2.65 -0.72 -1.73
N VAL A 76 3.12 -0.13 -0.64
CA VAL A 76 4.20 0.87 -0.70
C VAL A 76 5.47 0.37 -0.03
N GLY A 77 6.56 0.32 -0.79
CA GLY A 77 7.92 0.30 -0.25
C GLY A 77 8.57 1.69 -0.34
N HIS A 78 9.64 1.91 0.40
CA HIS A 78 10.35 3.19 0.32
C HIS A 78 11.86 3.05 0.57
N HIS A 79 12.59 4.05 0.07
CA HIS A 79 14.00 4.25 0.36
C HIS A 79 14.25 4.48 1.87
N ASN A 80 15.37 3.97 2.39
CA ASN A 80 15.82 4.16 3.78
C ASN A 80 14.77 3.77 4.84
N CYS A 81 14.18 2.57 4.68
CA CYS A 81 13.17 2.02 5.57
C CYS A 81 13.81 1.24 6.74
N ALA A 82 13.62 1.71 7.98
CA ALA A 82 14.15 1.03 9.17
C ALA A 82 13.45 -0.31 9.47
N GLY A 83 12.14 -0.41 9.20
CA GLY A 83 11.36 -1.64 9.45
C GLY A 83 11.62 -2.76 8.43
N ASN A 84 12.25 -2.44 7.31
CA ASN A 84 12.69 -3.41 6.31
C ASN A 84 13.97 -2.86 5.63
N PRO A 85 15.15 -2.99 6.25
CA PRO A 85 16.39 -2.35 5.78
C PRO A 85 17.07 -3.18 4.69
N VAL A 86 16.55 -3.06 3.47
CA VAL A 86 17.08 -3.73 2.26
C VAL A 86 17.22 -2.74 1.11
N GLU A 87 18.09 -3.06 0.15
CA GLU A 87 18.34 -2.26 -1.04
C GLU A 87 17.12 -2.19 -1.97
N ARG A 88 17.15 -1.22 -2.90
CA ARG A 88 16.02 -0.91 -3.78
C ARG A 88 15.57 -2.11 -4.61
N GLU A 89 16.49 -2.87 -5.20
CA GLU A 89 16.17 -4.01 -6.05
C GLU A 89 15.39 -5.07 -5.28
N GLN A 90 15.82 -5.38 -4.05
CA GLN A 90 15.12 -6.32 -3.18
C GLN A 90 13.78 -5.75 -2.71
N LYS A 91 13.72 -4.43 -2.43
CA LYS A 91 12.46 -3.76 -2.07
C LYS A 91 11.41 -3.89 -3.18
N VAL A 92 11.82 -3.68 -4.42
CA VAL A 92 10.97 -3.82 -5.62
C VAL A 92 10.43 -5.23 -5.74
N GLY A 93 11.27 -6.26 -5.55
CA GLY A 93 10.82 -7.65 -5.50
C GLY A 93 9.76 -7.89 -4.43
N PHE A 94 10.00 -7.40 -3.21
CA PHE A 94 9.02 -7.52 -2.12
C PHE A 94 7.71 -6.77 -2.38
N ILE A 95 7.75 -5.63 -3.05
CA ILE A 95 6.54 -4.92 -3.48
C ILE A 95 5.74 -5.81 -4.44
N GLN A 96 6.38 -6.39 -5.45
CA GLN A 96 5.72 -7.25 -6.44
C GLN A 96 5.10 -8.50 -5.79
N GLU A 97 5.85 -9.20 -4.94
CA GLU A 97 5.34 -10.36 -4.21
C GLU A 97 4.17 -9.99 -3.29
N SER A 98 4.25 -8.84 -2.62
CA SER A 98 3.18 -8.36 -1.76
C SER A 98 1.91 -7.99 -2.55
N VAL A 99 2.05 -7.43 -3.76
CA VAL A 99 0.92 -7.17 -4.65
C VAL A 99 0.24 -8.47 -5.04
N GLU A 100 0.99 -9.49 -5.45
CA GLU A 100 0.42 -10.80 -5.80
C GLU A 100 -0.25 -11.48 -4.60
N LEU A 101 0.34 -11.37 -3.41
CA LEU A 101 -0.27 -11.85 -2.17
C LEU A 101 -1.63 -11.17 -1.93
N VAL A 102 -1.71 -9.84 -2.01
CA VAL A 102 -2.97 -9.12 -1.78
C VAL A 102 -3.99 -9.38 -2.88
N LYS A 103 -3.58 -9.54 -4.15
CA LYS A 103 -4.45 -9.99 -5.24
C LYS A 103 -5.04 -11.37 -4.95
N SER A 104 -4.26 -12.29 -4.38
CA SER A 104 -4.72 -13.64 -4.02
C SER A 104 -5.84 -13.65 -2.97
N TRP A 105 -6.03 -12.55 -2.23
CA TRP A 105 -7.12 -12.41 -1.26
C TRP A 105 -8.49 -12.21 -1.89
N GLY A 106 -8.55 -11.90 -3.20
CA GLY A 106 -9.79 -11.93 -4.00
C GLY A 106 -10.65 -10.67 -3.92
N PHE A 107 -10.08 -9.52 -3.55
CA PHE A 107 -10.80 -8.24 -3.61
C PHE A 107 -11.05 -7.82 -5.06
N ASN A 108 -12.26 -7.35 -5.36
CA ASN A 108 -12.64 -6.89 -6.71
C ASN A 108 -12.21 -5.44 -6.96
N VAL A 109 -10.91 -5.15 -6.78
CA VAL A 109 -10.30 -3.82 -6.89
C VAL A 109 -8.90 -3.92 -7.50
N ASP A 110 -8.39 -2.82 -8.02
CA ASP A 110 -7.02 -2.78 -8.53
C ASP A 110 -6.01 -2.87 -7.37
N VAL A 111 -4.95 -3.66 -7.53
CA VAL A 111 -3.85 -3.73 -6.56
C VAL A 111 -2.55 -3.35 -7.25
N ILE A 112 -1.94 -2.27 -6.78
CA ILE A 112 -0.74 -1.68 -7.40
C ILE A 112 0.44 -1.65 -6.42
N GLY A 113 1.65 -1.68 -6.97
CA GLY A 113 2.89 -1.55 -6.21
C GLY A 113 3.54 -0.20 -6.43
N LEU A 114 3.90 0.49 -5.34
CA LEU A 114 4.55 1.79 -5.36
C LEU A 114 5.88 1.76 -4.61
N TYR A 115 6.85 2.54 -5.08
CA TYR A 115 8.10 2.80 -4.40
C TYR A 115 8.28 4.31 -4.19
N VAL A 116 8.56 4.74 -2.96
CA VAL A 116 8.98 6.12 -2.67
C VAL A 116 10.51 6.19 -2.71
N ASN A 117 11.05 6.95 -3.67
CA ASN A 117 12.49 7.03 -3.91
C ASN A 117 13.20 7.98 -2.92
N ASP A 118 14.52 8.15 -3.09
CA ASP A 118 15.37 8.98 -2.23
C ASP A 118 15.14 10.50 -2.41
N GLN A 119 14.40 10.91 -3.43
CA GLN A 119 13.86 12.26 -3.59
C GLN A 119 12.45 12.43 -3.03
N TRP A 120 11.89 11.39 -2.39
CA TRP A 120 10.52 11.35 -1.87
C TRP A 120 9.44 11.43 -2.95
N GLU A 121 9.77 11.00 -4.16
CA GLU A 121 8.83 10.90 -5.27
C GLU A 121 8.28 9.47 -5.39
N VAL A 122 7.05 9.34 -5.87
CA VAL A 122 6.37 8.04 -6.00
C VAL A 122 6.59 7.46 -7.41
N GLU A 123 7.10 6.24 -7.45
CA GLU A 123 7.29 5.44 -8.65
C GLU A 123 6.32 4.26 -8.68
N VAL A 124 5.67 4.02 -9.82
CA VAL A 124 4.84 2.83 -10.03
C VAL A 124 5.74 1.66 -10.40
N ILE A 125 5.65 0.56 -9.64
CA ILE A 125 6.46 -0.64 -9.83
C ILE A 125 5.69 -1.71 -10.60
N THR A 126 4.42 -1.93 -10.27
CA THR A 126 3.55 -2.94 -10.88
C THR A 126 2.07 -2.59 -10.71
N GLY A 127 1.20 -3.18 -11.53
CA GLY A 127 -0.25 -3.07 -11.49
C GLY A 127 -0.90 -4.20 -12.25
#